data_AF-A0BXC0-F1
#
_entry.id   AF-A0BXC0-F1
#
_cell.length_a   1.000
_cell.length_b   1.000
_cell.length_c   1.000
_cell.angle_alpha   90.00
_cell.angle_beta   90.00
_cell.angle_gamma   90.00
#
_symmetry.space_group_name_H-M   'P 1'
#
loop_
_entity.id
_entity.type
_entity.pdbx_description
1 polymer ?
#
loop_
_entity_poly.entity_id
_entity_poly.type
_entity_poly.pdbx_seq_one_letter_code
_entity_poly.pdbx_strand_id
1 'polypeptide(L)'
;MPIKLNIQGQTVEVDEKFADVSNFLKEAWQPGSNEELPLLQSQVTLEAFKTLEEYYKFNNFNPRVIDAITNEPITCFLNEHDRELIMKVDVFNGNQLKELLEAAKYLQTTAFKKLCLARIAFEFHVDKQEPNKSFTELKKKFNLSNTALTLGDVERFKQDYPTIVNKYN
;
A
#
# COMPACT_ATOMS: atom_id res chain seq x y z
N MET A 1 -25.31 -13.86 -1.46
CA MET A 1 -25.50 -13.19 -2.77
C MET A 1 -24.28 -12.32 -3.02
N PRO A 2 -23.75 -12.20 -4.25
CA PRO A 2 -22.58 -11.36 -4.48
C PRO A 2 -22.92 -9.88 -4.22
N ILE A 3 -21.94 -9.13 -3.73
CA ILE A 3 -21.99 -7.66 -3.65
C ILE A 3 -21.75 -7.12 -5.07
N LYS A 4 -22.57 -6.18 -5.52
CA LYS A 4 -22.41 -5.51 -6.82
C LYS A 4 -21.77 -4.15 -6.62
N LEU A 5 -20.60 -3.93 -7.19
CA LEU A 5 -19.85 -2.68 -7.10
C LEU A 5 -19.79 -2.00 -8.46
N ASN A 6 -20.09 -0.70 -8.54
CA ASN A 6 -19.81 0.09 -9.73
C ASN A 6 -18.42 0.72 -9.61
N ILE A 7 -17.50 0.30 -10.46
CA ILE A 7 -16.12 0.80 -10.50
C ILE A 7 -15.85 1.32 -11.90
N GLN A 8 -15.66 2.63 -12.03
CA GLN A 8 -15.39 3.28 -13.32
C GLN A 8 -16.47 2.97 -14.40
N GLY A 9 -17.74 2.88 -13.97
CA GLY A 9 -18.86 2.56 -14.85
C GLY A 9 -19.03 1.07 -15.15
N GLN A 10 -18.20 0.20 -14.57
CA GLN A 10 -18.30 -1.25 -14.72
C GLN A 10 -18.85 -1.89 -13.45
N THR A 11 -19.84 -2.76 -13.61
CA THR A 11 -20.35 -3.60 -12.53
C THR A 11 -19.39 -4.76 -12.27
N VAL A 12 -18.91 -4.88 -11.04
CA VAL A 12 -18.07 -5.96 -10.55
C VAL A 12 -18.82 -6.70 -9.46
N GLU A 13 -19.00 -8.01 -9.63
CA GLU A 13 -19.60 -8.88 -8.61
C GLU A 13 -18.50 -9.47 -7.72
N VAL A 14 -18.61 -9.26 -6.41
CA VAL A 14 -17.64 -9.77 -5.43
C VAL A 14 -18.32 -10.60 -4.35
N ASP A 15 -17.54 -11.49 -3.72
CA ASP A 15 -18.03 -12.33 -2.62
C ASP A 15 -18.51 -11.48 -1.44
N GLU A 16 -19.61 -11.87 -0.80
CA GLU A 16 -20.17 -11.18 0.37
C GLU A 16 -19.21 -11.12 1.55
N LYS A 17 -18.31 -12.12 1.68
CA LYS A 17 -17.25 -12.13 2.69
C LYS A 17 -16.29 -10.95 2.57
N PHE A 18 -16.27 -10.28 1.43
CA PHE A 18 -15.46 -9.07 1.26
C PHE A 18 -15.97 -7.93 2.17
N ALA A 19 -17.25 -7.94 2.59
CA ALA A 19 -17.76 -7.03 3.61
C ALA A 19 -17.14 -7.27 5.00
N ASP A 20 -16.62 -8.46 5.30
CA ASP A 20 -15.97 -8.76 6.59
C ASP A 20 -14.60 -8.09 6.74
N VAL A 21 -13.95 -7.77 5.60
CA VAL A 21 -12.59 -7.19 5.56
C VAL A 21 -12.58 -5.71 5.19
N SER A 22 -13.72 -5.16 4.76
CA SER A 22 -13.89 -3.76 4.38
C SER A 22 -14.91 -3.09 5.30
N ASN A 23 -14.44 -2.22 6.21
CA ASN A 23 -15.36 -1.44 7.06
C ASN A 23 -16.32 -0.58 6.23
N PHE A 24 -15.85 -0.06 5.09
CA PHE A 24 -16.71 0.68 4.18
C PHE A 24 -17.89 -0.16 3.68
N LEU A 25 -17.64 -1.38 3.18
CA LEU A 25 -18.71 -2.23 2.66
C LEU A 25 -19.59 -2.80 3.76
N LYS A 26 -19.03 -3.06 4.95
CA LYS A 26 -19.79 -3.44 6.14
C LYS A 26 -20.87 -2.42 6.49
N GLU A 27 -20.60 -1.13 6.27
CA GLU A 27 -21.53 -0.03 6.54
C GLU A 27 -22.44 0.28 5.35
N ALA A 28 -21.91 0.18 4.14
CA ALA A 28 -22.58 0.68 2.94
C ALA A 28 -23.41 -0.38 2.19
N TRP A 29 -23.17 -1.67 2.41
CA TRP A 29 -23.90 -2.78 1.79
C TRP A 29 -24.75 -3.55 2.80
N GLN A 30 -25.93 -4.00 2.38
CA GLN A 30 -26.84 -4.81 3.19
C GLN A 30 -26.93 -6.25 2.67
N PRO A 31 -26.88 -7.27 3.56
CA PRO A 31 -27.03 -8.66 3.15
C PRO A 31 -28.31 -8.93 2.36
N GLY A 32 -28.17 -9.59 1.21
CA GLY A 32 -29.29 -9.89 0.30
C GLY A 32 -29.74 -8.72 -0.58
N SER A 33 -29.09 -7.55 -0.46
CA SER A 33 -29.29 -6.46 -1.41
C SER A 33 -28.73 -6.83 -2.79
N ASN A 34 -29.49 -6.47 -3.82
CA ASN A 34 -29.08 -6.58 -5.22
C ASN A 34 -28.76 -5.20 -5.83
N GLU A 35 -28.71 -4.16 -4.99
CA GLU A 35 -28.36 -2.80 -5.40
C GLU A 35 -26.87 -2.72 -5.72
N GLU A 36 -26.57 -1.98 -6.78
CA GLU A 36 -25.19 -1.71 -7.17
C GLU A 36 -24.66 -0.53 -6.36
N LEU A 37 -23.52 -0.75 -5.70
CA LEU A 37 -22.89 0.24 -4.84
C LEU A 37 -21.80 1.00 -5.60
N PRO A 38 -21.94 2.32 -5.79
CA PRO A 38 -20.95 3.09 -6.53
C PRO A 38 -19.70 3.38 -5.70
N LEU A 39 -18.53 3.08 -6.26
CA LEU A 39 -17.24 3.50 -5.70
C LEU A 39 -16.75 4.80 -6.36
N LEU A 40 -16.13 5.67 -5.58
CA LEU A 40 -15.54 6.90 -6.10
C LEU A 40 -14.35 6.56 -7.03
N GLN A 41 -14.49 6.92 -8.30
CA GLN A 41 -13.47 6.67 -9.34
C GLN A 41 -12.15 7.40 -9.07
N SER A 42 -12.18 8.50 -8.30
CA SER A 42 -10.99 9.22 -7.85
C SER A 42 -10.23 8.52 -6.73
N GLN A 43 -10.75 7.40 -6.21
CA GLN A 43 -10.16 6.65 -5.10
C GLN A 43 -9.89 5.18 -5.44
N VAL A 44 -10.69 4.60 -6.34
CA VAL A 44 -10.61 3.18 -6.70
C VAL A 44 -10.60 3.02 -8.22
N THR A 45 -9.45 2.63 -8.76
CA THR A 45 -9.34 2.14 -10.15
C THR A 45 -9.73 0.67 -10.20
N LEU A 46 -10.19 0.20 -11.37
CA LEU A 46 -10.56 -1.21 -11.54
C LEU A 46 -9.36 -2.15 -11.32
N GLU A 47 -8.17 -1.75 -11.76
CA GLU A 47 -6.94 -2.53 -11.58
C GLU A 47 -6.54 -2.65 -10.11
N ALA A 48 -6.57 -1.52 -9.38
CA ALA A 48 -6.29 -1.52 -7.95
C ALA A 48 -7.28 -2.38 -7.18
N PHE A 49 -8.57 -2.31 -7.54
CA PHE A 49 -9.60 -3.14 -6.94
C PHE A 49 -9.37 -4.63 -7.18
N LYS A 50 -9.08 -5.04 -8.42
CA LYS A 50 -8.82 -6.47 -8.76
C LYS A 50 -7.64 -7.04 -7.99
N THR A 51 -6.57 -6.27 -7.85
CA THR A 51 -5.37 -6.67 -7.08
C THR A 51 -5.71 -6.86 -5.60
N LEU A 52 -6.49 -5.93 -5.04
CA LEU A 52 -6.95 -5.99 -3.66
C LEU A 52 -7.91 -7.17 -3.44
N GLU A 53 -8.81 -7.44 -4.40
CA GLU A 53 -9.71 -8.59 -4.37
C GLU A 53 -8.95 -9.92 -4.44
N GLU A 54 -7.95 -10.02 -5.32
CA GLU A 54 -7.05 -11.19 -5.42
C GLU A 54 -6.38 -11.51 -4.09
N TYR A 55 -5.84 -10.49 -3.41
CA TYR A 55 -5.24 -10.62 -2.09
C TYR A 55 -6.22 -11.22 -1.06
N TYR A 56 -7.44 -10.67 -0.96
CA TYR A 56 -8.41 -11.16 0.03
C TYR A 56 -8.96 -12.53 -0.32
N LYS A 57 -9.18 -12.83 -1.61
CA LYS A 57 -9.61 -14.16 -2.07
C LYS A 57 -8.58 -15.23 -1.71
N PHE A 58 -7.29 -14.96 -1.98
CA PHE A 58 -6.21 -15.90 -1.63
C PHE A 58 -6.16 -16.19 -0.13
N ASN A 59 -6.34 -15.16 0.69
CA ASN A 59 -6.34 -15.27 2.15
C ASN A 59 -7.70 -15.69 2.74
N ASN A 60 -8.64 -16.18 1.92
CA ASN A 60 -10.00 -16.57 2.31
C ASN A 60 -10.70 -15.53 3.19
N PHE A 61 -10.52 -14.25 2.86
CA PHE A 61 -11.06 -13.09 3.58
C PHE A 61 -10.68 -13.04 5.07
N ASN A 62 -9.61 -13.72 5.46
CA ASN A 62 -9.07 -13.70 6.81
C ASN A 62 -7.53 -13.56 6.80
N PRO A 63 -6.99 -12.47 6.20
CA PRO A 63 -5.55 -12.29 6.16
C PRO A 63 -4.98 -11.98 7.53
N ARG A 64 -3.73 -12.39 7.73
CA ARG A 64 -2.95 -11.95 8.88
C ARG A 64 -2.58 -10.47 8.70
N VAL A 65 -2.67 -9.71 9.77
CA VAL A 65 -2.35 -8.28 9.77
C VAL A 65 -0.88 -8.07 10.18
N ILE A 66 -0.19 -7.20 9.46
CA ILE A 66 1.17 -6.79 9.81
C ILE A 66 1.07 -5.81 10.99
N ASP A 67 1.44 -6.27 12.19
CA ASP A 67 1.32 -5.51 13.44
C ASP A 67 2.15 -4.22 13.38
N ALA A 68 3.45 -4.37 13.10
CA ALA A 68 4.40 -3.26 12.98
C ALA A 68 5.30 -3.45 11.76
N ILE A 69 5.62 -2.35 11.09
CA ILE A 69 6.70 -2.33 10.11
C ILE A 69 8.00 -2.37 10.89
N THR A 70 8.72 -3.47 10.78
CA THR A 70 9.95 -3.71 11.52
C THR A 70 11.15 -3.06 10.82
N ASN A 71 12.29 -3.04 11.51
CA ASN A 71 13.57 -2.68 10.90
C ASN A 71 14.06 -3.72 9.88
N GLU A 72 13.37 -4.86 9.74
CA GLU A 72 13.66 -5.93 8.79
C GLU A 72 12.43 -6.12 7.88
N PRO A 73 12.21 -5.25 6.89
CA PRO A 73 10.94 -5.20 6.16
C PRO A 73 10.56 -6.49 5.42
N ILE A 74 11.53 -7.36 5.12
CA ILE A 74 11.26 -8.69 4.56
C ILE A 74 10.41 -9.55 5.50
N THR A 75 10.53 -9.36 6.82
CA THR A 75 9.76 -10.11 7.83
C THR A 75 8.32 -9.62 7.93
N CYS A 76 7.97 -8.51 7.28
CA CYS A 76 6.60 -8.01 7.25
C CYS A 76 5.69 -8.85 6.33
N PHE A 77 6.26 -9.64 5.41
CA PHE A 77 5.46 -10.50 4.53
C PHE A 77 5.17 -11.85 5.20
N LEU A 78 3.91 -12.08 5.54
CA LEU A 78 3.49 -13.21 6.37
C LEU A 78 3.27 -14.52 5.59
N ASN A 79 3.20 -14.44 4.26
CA ASN A 79 3.19 -15.56 3.33
C ASN A 79 3.83 -15.15 1.98
N GLU A 80 4.24 -16.14 1.20
CA GLU A 80 4.97 -15.90 -0.06
C GLU A 80 4.07 -15.30 -1.16
N HIS A 81 2.79 -15.68 -1.21
CA HIS A 81 1.86 -15.14 -2.21
C HIS A 81 1.70 -13.62 -2.08
N ASP A 82 1.45 -13.13 -0.86
CA ASP A 82 1.28 -11.69 -0.60
C ASP A 82 2.56 -10.91 -0.92
N ARG A 83 3.72 -11.52 -0.64
CA ARG A 83 5.02 -10.99 -1.04
C ARG A 83 5.13 -10.89 -2.55
N GLU A 84 4.89 -11.98 -3.27
CA GLU A 84 4.97 -12.00 -4.74
C GLU A 84 4.00 -11.02 -5.38
N LEU A 85 2.77 -10.95 -4.88
CA LEU A 85 1.73 -10.05 -5.34
C LEU A 85 2.20 -8.59 -5.25
N ILE A 86 2.66 -8.15 -4.08
CA ILE A 86 3.02 -6.74 -3.87
C ILE A 86 4.40 -6.40 -4.43
N MET A 87 5.32 -7.37 -4.54
CA MET A 87 6.65 -7.14 -5.12
C MET A 87 6.63 -6.95 -6.64
N LYS A 88 5.59 -7.42 -7.33
CA LYS A 88 5.33 -7.12 -8.76
C LYS A 88 4.98 -5.66 -8.99
N VAL A 89 4.47 -4.97 -7.96
CA VAL A 89 4.11 -3.55 -8.05
C VAL A 89 5.40 -2.73 -8.05
N ASP A 90 5.61 -2.02 -9.15
CA ASP A 90 6.70 -1.06 -9.26
C ASP A 90 6.39 0.15 -8.37
N VAL A 91 7.27 0.41 -7.41
CA VAL A 91 7.15 1.54 -6.46
C VAL A 91 7.57 2.84 -7.13
N PHE A 92 8.29 2.77 -8.24
CA PHE A 92 8.99 3.89 -8.88
C PHE A 92 8.37 4.30 -10.21
N ASN A 93 7.78 3.35 -10.94
CA ASN A 93 7.20 3.60 -12.25
C ASN A 93 5.69 3.36 -12.21
N GLY A 94 4.93 4.45 -12.31
CA GLY A 94 3.47 4.42 -12.33
C GLY A 94 2.83 4.85 -11.00
N ASN A 95 1.51 5.02 -11.05
CA ASN A 95 0.70 5.37 -9.87
C ASN A 95 0.20 4.13 -9.13
N GLN A 96 0.61 2.91 -9.53
CA GLN A 96 -0.04 1.67 -9.11
C GLN A 96 0.00 1.47 -7.58
N LEU A 97 1.15 1.62 -6.91
CA LEU A 97 1.20 1.48 -5.45
C LEU A 97 0.39 2.57 -4.73
N LYS A 98 0.37 3.78 -5.29
CA LYS A 98 -0.44 4.89 -4.76
C LYS A 98 -1.93 4.58 -4.90
N GLU A 99 -2.37 4.12 -6.06
CA GLU A 99 -3.75 3.72 -6.34
C GLU A 99 -4.18 2.56 -5.44
N LEU A 100 -3.32 1.56 -5.23
CA LEU A 100 -3.57 0.46 -4.29
C LEU A 100 -3.75 0.98 -2.86
N LEU A 101 -2.89 1.91 -2.42
CA LEU A 101 -2.96 2.50 -1.10
C LEU A 101 -4.20 3.39 -0.92
N GLU A 102 -4.58 4.16 -1.95
CA GLU A 102 -5.79 4.99 -1.96
C GLU A 102 -7.05 4.11 -1.92
N ALA A 103 -7.11 3.05 -2.75
CA ALA A 103 -8.20 2.10 -2.73
C ALA A 103 -8.31 1.39 -1.36
N ALA A 104 -7.18 0.99 -0.76
CA ALA A 104 -7.15 0.37 0.55
C ALA A 104 -7.65 1.31 1.66
N LYS A 105 -7.30 2.59 1.57
CA LYS A 105 -7.77 3.62 2.51
C LYS A 105 -9.26 3.87 2.34
N TYR A 106 -9.73 4.01 1.11
CA TYR A 106 -11.13 4.28 0.81
C TYR A 106 -12.04 3.13 1.23
N LEU A 107 -11.69 1.90 0.88
CA LEU A 107 -12.41 0.69 1.29
C LEU A 107 -12.15 0.31 2.76
N GLN A 108 -11.25 1.02 3.44
CA GLN A 108 -10.88 0.80 4.84
C GLN A 108 -10.40 -0.63 5.13
N THR A 109 -9.56 -1.17 4.26
CA THR A 109 -9.07 -2.56 4.30
C THR A 109 -7.69 -2.62 4.96
N THR A 110 -7.66 -2.81 6.28
CA THR A 110 -6.45 -2.61 7.11
C THR A 110 -5.27 -3.52 6.72
N ALA A 111 -5.51 -4.82 6.49
CA ALA A 111 -4.45 -5.77 6.17
C ALA A 111 -3.75 -5.41 4.85
N PHE A 112 -4.53 -5.12 3.81
CA PHE A 112 -4.00 -4.72 2.51
C PHE A 112 -3.28 -3.37 2.55
N LYS A 113 -3.83 -2.38 3.28
CA LYS A 113 -3.13 -1.10 3.53
C LYS A 113 -1.75 -1.33 4.14
N LYS A 114 -1.66 -2.22 5.13
CA LYS A 114 -0.39 -2.58 5.78
C LYS A 114 0.57 -3.30 4.82
N LEU A 115 0.07 -4.16 3.93
CA LEU A 115 0.87 -4.79 2.88
C LEU A 115 1.50 -3.75 1.93
N CYS A 116 0.71 -2.76 1.49
CA CYS A 116 1.24 -1.65 0.68
C CYS A 116 2.33 -0.86 1.42
N LEU A 117 2.13 -0.58 2.71
CA LEU A 117 3.15 0.12 3.51
C LEU A 117 4.41 -0.74 3.73
N ALA A 118 4.25 -2.06 3.90
CA ALA A 118 5.38 -2.98 3.96
C ALA A 118 6.20 -2.97 2.67
N ARG A 119 5.54 -2.88 1.50
CA ARG A 119 6.23 -2.73 0.21
C ARG A 119 7.05 -1.45 0.12
N ILE A 120 6.51 -0.33 0.62
CA ILE A 120 7.25 0.94 0.73
C ILE A 120 8.46 0.75 1.65
N ALA A 121 8.25 0.22 2.87
CA ALA A 121 9.32 0.02 3.82
C ALA A 121 10.43 -0.91 3.30
N PHE A 122 10.06 -1.96 2.57
CA PHE A 122 10.99 -2.86 1.90
C PHE A 122 11.85 -2.12 0.88
N GLU A 123 11.23 -1.23 0.10
CA GLU A 123 11.95 -0.50 -0.94
C GLU A 123 12.97 0.48 -0.37
N PHE A 124 12.63 1.15 0.73
CA PHE A 124 13.49 2.13 1.39
C PHE A 124 14.36 1.54 2.52
N HIS A 125 14.48 0.22 2.59
CA HIS A 125 15.32 -0.42 3.60
C HIS A 125 16.80 -0.05 3.40
N VAL A 126 17.45 0.36 4.48
CA VAL A 126 18.89 0.64 4.50
C VAL A 126 19.57 -0.43 5.35
N ASP A 127 20.46 -1.20 4.73
CA ASP A 127 21.29 -2.16 5.44
C ASP A 127 22.25 -1.41 6.37
N LYS A 128 22.21 -1.74 7.66
CA LYS A 128 23.06 -1.12 8.68
C LYS A 128 24.52 -1.54 8.55
N GLN A 129 24.81 -2.71 7.97
CA GLN A 129 26.16 -3.19 7.75
C GLN A 129 26.79 -2.55 6.50
N GLU A 130 25.98 -2.25 5.48
CA GLU A 130 26.44 -1.64 4.22
C GLU A 130 25.64 -0.37 3.83
N PRO A 131 25.52 0.66 4.70
CA PRO A 131 24.59 1.77 4.48
C PRO A 131 24.90 2.57 3.22
N ASN A 132 26.18 2.77 2.91
CA ASN A 132 26.61 3.50 1.70
C ASN A 132 26.17 2.80 0.41
N LYS A 133 26.16 1.47 0.39
CA LYS A 133 25.71 0.67 -0.75
C LYS A 133 24.20 0.78 -0.91
N SER A 134 23.42 0.59 0.16
CA SER A 134 21.96 0.78 0.13
C SER A 134 21.57 2.19 -0.34
N PHE A 135 22.25 3.24 0.15
CA PHE A 135 22.00 4.60 -0.32
C PHE A 135 22.37 4.81 -1.79
N THR A 136 23.44 4.18 -2.28
CA THR A 136 23.85 4.28 -3.68
C THR A 136 22.84 3.58 -4.59
N GLU A 137 22.34 2.42 -4.18
CA GLU A 137 21.28 1.69 -4.88
C GLU A 137 19.98 2.48 -4.90
N LEU A 138 19.56 3.07 -3.78
CA LEU A 138 18.41 3.97 -3.73
C LEU A 138 18.58 5.15 -4.67
N LYS A 139 19.71 5.88 -4.59
CA LYS A 139 19.98 7.03 -5.48
C LYS A 139 19.91 6.62 -6.96
N LYS A 140 20.48 5.47 -7.30
CA LYS A 140 20.41 4.91 -8.66
C LYS A 140 18.97 4.61 -9.08
N LYS A 141 18.18 3.96 -8.22
CA LYS A 141 16.76 3.64 -8.48
C LYS A 141 15.92 4.91 -8.69
N PHE A 142 16.18 5.97 -7.93
CA PHE A 142 15.48 7.24 -8.05
C PHE A 142 16.04 8.19 -9.13
N ASN A 143 17.00 7.74 -9.94
CA ASN A 143 17.74 8.60 -10.88
C ASN A 143 18.28 9.89 -10.22
N LEU A 144 18.62 9.82 -8.94
CA LEU A 144 19.24 10.91 -8.18
C LEU A 144 20.74 10.92 -8.49
N SER A 145 21.10 11.31 -9.70
CA SER A 145 22.49 11.55 -10.05
C SER A 145 22.96 12.88 -9.44
N ASN A 146 23.84 12.82 -8.45
CA ASN A 146 24.61 13.94 -7.90
C ASN A 146 23.82 15.14 -7.35
N THR A 147 22.63 14.95 -6.78
CA THR A 147 22.08 15.94 -5.85
C THR A 147 22.87 15.86 -4.54
N ALA A 148 23.99 16.58 -4.49
CA ALA A 148 24.61 16.92 -3.22
C ALA A 148 23.58 17.71 -2.41
N LEU A 149 23.31 17.28 -1.18
CA LEU A 149 22.51 18.06 -0.23
C LEU A 149 23.20 19.42 -0.06
N THR A 150 22.53 20.50 -0.46
CA THR A 150 23.04 21.84 -0.21
C THR A 150 22.83 22.22 1.25
N LEU A 151 23.57 23.21 1.74
CA LEU A 151 23.31 23.78 3.08
C LEU A 151 21.85 24.26 3.22
N GLY A 152 21.28 24.83 2.16
CA GLY A 152 19.87 25.25 2.12
C GLY A 152 18.90 24.08 2.22
N ASP A 153 19.21 22.93 1.60
CA ASP A 153 18.39 21.73 1.75
C ASP A 153 18.44 21.21 3.19
N VAL A 154 19.60 21.24 3.84
CA VAL A 154 19.78 20.81 5.24
C VAL A 154 19.03 21.74 6.20
N GLU A 155 19.10 23.06 5.98
CA GLU A 155 18.34 24.04 6.77
C GLU A 155 16.82 23.85 6.61
N ARG A 156 16.35 23.61 5.39
CA ARG A 156 14.95 23.28 5.12
C ARG A 156 14.52 21.98 5.81
N PHE A 157 15.33 20.92 5.74
CA PHE A 157 15.04 19.67 6.45
C PHE A 157 14.95 19.85 7.98
N LYS A 158 15.79 20.71 8.56
CA LYS A 158 15.71 21.07 9.98
C LYS A 158 14.42 21.80 10.34
N GLN A 159 13.92 22.65 9.44
CA GLN A 159 12.67 23.39 9.64
C GLN A 159 11.44 22.51 9.43
N ASP A 160 11.43 21.69 8.39
CA ASP A 160 10.28 20.86 8.01
C ASP A 160 10.15 19.61 8.91
N TYR A 161 11.28 19.07 9.40
CA TYR A 161 11.32 17.83 10.20
C TYR A 161 12.18 17.95 11.47
N PRO A 162 11.90 18.92 12.36
CA PRO A 162 12.74 19.24 13.52
C PRO A 162 12.91 18.06 14.49
N THR A 163 11.87 17.24 14.67
CA THR A 163 11.87 16.05 15.52
C THR A 163 12.78 14.93 15.02
N ILE A 164 12.96 14.81 13.70
CA ILE A 164 13.87 13.82 13.12
C ILE A 164 15.31 14.27 13.32
N VAL A 165 15.61 15.53 13.02
CA VAL A 165 16.98 16.06 13.11
C VAL A 165 17.50 16.06 14.55
N ASN A 166 16.67 16.40 15.53
CA ASN A 166 17.06 16.40 16.95
C ASN A 166 17.30 14.99 17.54
N LYS A 167 16.85 13.93 16.86
CA LYS A 167 17.04 12.54 17.33
C LYS A 167 18.39 11.95 16.92
N TYR A 168 19.06 12.55 15.93
CA TYR A 168 20.29 12.03 15.32
C TYR A 168 21.46 13.04 15.34
N ASN A 169 21.28 14.21 15.98
CA ASN A 169 22.36 15.09 16.44
C ASN A 169 22.68 14.79 17.90
#